data_AF-A0A5C6VEG8-F1
#
_entry.id   AF-A0A5C6VEG8-F1
#
_cell.length_a   1.000
_cell.length_b   1.000
_cell.length_c   1.000
_cell.angle_alpha   90.00
_cell.angle_beta   90.00
_cell.angle_gamma   90.00
#
_symmetry.space_group_name_H-M   'P 1'
#
loop_
_entity.id
_entity.type
_entity.pdbx_description
1 polymer ?
#
loop_
_entity_poly.entity_id
_entity_poly.type
_entity_poly.pdbx_seq_one_letter_code
_entity_poly.pdbx_strand_id
1 'polypeptide(L)'
;MLNLGIEKEDIIKIKGSKFMYGWIFLALIGGVAACIFLVIHGLKFNSSYSLFYLGGGITCLPFFLYITLWTLPGFIPGKTLLTIVRGENGSIESKKGKVSIKNIRNIDLVRNPFNLINDIVIETFDNRVIKIRTYNLLDDLLYQMTVDKYIYPYMAENSKKVWDRKVNLDELKETAKYERVEQKT
;
A
#
# COMPACT_ATOMS: atom_id res chain seq x y z
N MET A 1 9.71 4.96 7.98
CA MET A 1 8.91 5.52 9.09
C MET A 1 7.67 6.18 8.50
N LEU A 2 6.46 5.70 8.84
CA LEU A 2 5.21 6.40 8.50
C LEU A 2 5.21 7.80 9.12
N ASN A 3 4.59 8.75 8.43
CA ASN A 3 4.02 9.89 9.14
C ASN A 3 2.63 9.47 9.63
N LEU A 4 2.57 8.86 10.81
CA LEU A 4 1.32 8.73 11.55
C LEU A 4 0.98 10.13 12.07
N GLY A 5 -0.05 10.76 11.49
CA GLY A 5 -0.64 11.96 12.06
C GLY A 5 -1.64 11.54 13.11
N ILE A 6 -1.25 11.56 14.38
CA ILE A 6 -2.18 11.42 15.50
C ILE A 6 -2.70 12.83 15.78
N GLU A 7 -3.94 13.12 15.39
CA GLU A 7 -4.55 14.44 15.65
C GLU A 7 -5.36 14.45 16.96
N LYS A 8 -5.88 13.30 17.40
CA LYS A 8 -6.53 13.03 18.70
C LYS A 8 -6.35 11.53 19.05
N GLU A 9 -6.41 11.15 20.32
CA GLU A 9 -6.19 9.76 20.78
C GLU A 9 -7.06 8.71 20.06
N ASP A 10 -8.21 9.15 19.52
CA ASP A 10 -9.19 8.30 18.83
C ASP A 10 -9.09 8.32 17.29
N ILE A 11 -8.38 9.26 16.67
CA ILE A 11 -8.34 9.41 15.20
C ILE A 11 -6.92 9.24 14.66
N ILE A 12 -6.73 8.19 13.88
CA ILE A 12 -5.46 7.88 13.23
C ILE A 12 -5.57 8.16 11.74
N LYS A 13 -4.72 9.04 11.22
CA LYS A 13 -4.59 9.24 9.77
C LYS A 13 -3.43 8.42 9.23
N ILE A 14 -3.73 7.45 8.37
CA ILE A 14 -2.73 6.66 7.67
C ILE A 14 -2.35 7.40 6.38
N LYS A 15 -1.13 7.93 6.36
CA LYS A 15 -0.52 8.60 5.21
C LYS A 15 0.46 7.66 4.53
N GLY A 16 0.91 8.00 3.33
CA GLY A 16 2.02 7.28 2.70
C GLY A 16 3.32 7.38 3.53
N SER A 17 4.12 6.31 3.54
CA SER A 17 5.44 6.29 4.18
C SER A 17 6.44 7.14 3.39
N LYS A 18 7.18 8.05 4.06
CA LYS A 18 8.24 8.87 3.43
C LYS A 18 9.27 8.00 2.71
N PHE A 19 9.60 6.85 3.29
CA PHE A 19 10.50 5.87 2.69
C PHE A 19 9.93 5.32 1.39
N MET A 20 8.65 4.92 1.38
CA MET A 20 7.98 4.43 0.17
C MET A 20 7.86 5.50 -0.91
N TYR A 21 7.63 6.76 -0.56
CA TYR A 21 7.71 7.86 -1.53
C TYR A 21 9.06 7.92 -2.25
N GLY A 22 10.16 7.86 -1.49
CA GLY A 22 11.51 7.86 -2.07
C GLY A 22 11.79 6.62 -2.92
N TRP A 23 11.40 5.44 -2.43
CA TRP A 23 11.61 4.18 -3.13
C TRP A 23 10.85 4.09 -4.45
N ILE A 24 9.56 4.45 -4.44
CA ILE A 24 8.72 4.47 -5.65
C ILE A 24 9.23 5.54 -6.62
N PHE A 25 9.59 6.73 -6.13
CA PHE A 25 10.14 7.77 -6.99
C PHE A 25 11.40 7.28 -7.72
N LEU A 26 12.33 6.66 -6.98
CA LEU A 26 13.55 6.10 -7.55
C LEU A 26 13.25 4.99 -8.57
N ALA A 27 12.32 4.08 -8.25
CA ALA A 27 11.93 3.00 -9.15
C ALA A 27 11.31 3.50 -10.45
N LEU A 28 10.41 4.49 -10.37
CA LEU A 28 9.69 5.03 -11.53
C LEU A 28 10.60 5.91 -12.40
N ILE A 29 11.20 6.95 -11.79
CA ILE A 29 12.05 7.90 -12.52
C ILE A 29 13.34 7.21 -12.96
N GLY A 30 13.94 6.39 -12.10
CA GLY A 30 15.11 5.59 -12.46
C GLY A 30 14.81 4.60 -13.56
N GLY A 31 13.65 3.92 -13.54
CA GLY A 31 13.23 3.02 -14.60
C GLY A 31 13.05 3.72 -15.95
N VAL A 32 12.35 4.85 -15.97
CA VAL A 32 12.18 5.67 -17.19
C VAL A 32 13.52 6.19 -17.71
N ALA A 33 14.34 6.77 -16.82
CA ALA A 33 15.66 7.30 -17.19
C ALA A 33 16.59 6.20 -17.73
N ALA A 34 16.59 5.02 -17.10
CA ALA A 34 17.35 3.87 -17.58
C ALA A 34 16.87 3.43 -18.98
N CYS A 35 15.57 3.38 -19.21
CA CYS A 35 15.05 3.03 -20.54
C CYS A 35 15.45 4.05 -21.61
N ILE A 36 15.34 5.35 -21.31
CA ILE A 36 15.79 6.43 -22.22
C ILE A 36 17.29 6.32 -22.49
N PHE A 37 18.09 6.07 -21.45
CA PHE A 37 19.53 5.85 -21.56
C PHE A 37 19.84 4.68 -22.50
N LEU A 38 19.16 3.54 -22.33
CA LEU A 38 19.31 2.37 -23.19
C LEU A 38 18.97 2.70 -24.65
N VAL A 39 17.87 3.42 -24.91
CA VAL A 39 17.50 3.83 -26.27
C VAL A 39 18.57 4.74 -26.88
N ILE A 40 19.01 5.77 -26.16
CA ILE A 40 20.02 6.71 -26.66
C ILE A 40 21.35 5.99 -26.98
N HIS A 41 21.81 5.11 -26.09
CA HIS A 41 23.05 4.36 -26.31
C HIS A 41 22.90 3.32 -27.42
N GLY A 42 21.74 2.67 -27.52
CA GLY A 42 21.42 1.74 -28.60
C GLY A 42 21.45 2.42 -29.97
N LEU A 43 20.91 3.63 -30.09
CA LEU A 43 20.96 4.40 -31.35
C LEU A 43 22.38 4.87 -31.73
N LYS A 44 23.29 5.01 -30.77
CA LYS A 44 24.66 5.49 -30.99
C LYS A 44 25.67 4.36 -31.24
N PHE A 45 25.33 3.12 -30.89
CA PHE A 45 26.26 1.98 -30.98
C PHE A 45 26.20 1.32 -32.36
N ASN A 46 27.32 1.30 -33.08
CA ASN A 46 27.50 0.52 -34.31
C ASN A 46 27.98 -0.90 -33.99
N SER A 47 27.17 -1.66 -33.25
CA SER A 47 27.45 -3.06 -32.91
C SER A 47 26.16 -3.85 -32.80
N SER A 48 26.19 -5.16 -33.02
CA SER A 48 25.04 -6.05 -32.78
C SER A 48 24.50 -5.97 -31.36
N TYR A 49 25.30 -5.51 -30.39
CA TYR A 49 24.83 -5.23 -29.03
C TYR A 49 23.79 -4.11 -28.97
N SER A 50 23.74 -3.20 -29.95
CA SER A 50 22.75 -2.12 -30.03
C SER A 50 21.32 -2.63 -30.01
N LEU A 51 21.07 -3.81 -30.58
CA LEU A 51 19.77 -4.47 -30.58
C LEU A 51 19.30 -4.82 -29.16
N PHE A 52 20.20 -5.22 -28.26
CA PHE A 52 19.84 -5.48 -26.86
C PHE A 52 19.49 -4.19 -26.11
N TYR A 53 20.26 -3.12 -26.33
CA TYR A 53 20.00 -1.80 -25.75
C TYR A 53 18.65 -1.22 -26.25
N LEU A 54 18.44 -1.22 -27.57
CA LEU A 54 17.20 -0.73 -28.18
C LEU A 54 16.01 -1.59 -27.79
N GLY A 55 16.16 -2.92 -27.87
CA GLY A 55 15.13 -3.88 -27.49
C GLY A 55 14.67 -3.64 -26.06
N GLY A 56 15.59 -3.71 -25.09
CA GLY A 56 15.26 -3.49 -23.68
C GLY A 56 14.67 -2.10 -23.41
N GLY A 57 15.26 -1.05 -23.99
CA GLY A 57 14.77 0.32 -23.81
C GLY A 57 13.35 0.53 -24.35
N ILE A 58 13.09 0.11 -25.59
CA ILE A 58 11.79 0.29 -26.26
C ILE A 58 10.71 -0.60 -25.64
N THR A 59 11.04 -1.83 -25.23
CA THR A 59 10.05 -2.72 -24.61
C THR A 59 9.69 -2.29 -23.18
N CYS A 60 10.68 -1.86 -22.39
CA CYS A 60 10.45 -1.51 -20.99
C CYS A 60 9.90 -0.10 -20.80
N LEU A 61 10.20 0.84 -21.71
CA LEU A 61 9.77 2.24 -21.57
C LEU A 61 8.24 2.40 -21.46
N PRO A 62 7.40 1.80 -22.35
CA PRO A 62 5.95 1.87 -22.22
C PRO A 62 5.44 1.31 -20.89
N PHE A 63 6.05 0.23 -20.40
CA PHE A 63 5.69 -0.37 -19.12
C PHE A 63 5.96 0.59 -17.96
N PHE A 64 7.17 1.15 -17.86
CA PHE A 64 7.50 2.10 -16.80
C PHE A 64 6.68 3.40 -16.88
N LEU A 65 6.42 3.91 -18.09
CA LEU A 65 5.53 5.07 -18.27
C LEU A 65 4.11 4.76 -17.80
N TYR A 66 3.56 3.61 -18.18
CA TYR A 66 2.23 3.18 -17.77
C TYR A 66 2.10 3.10 -16.23
N ILE A 67 3.02 2.42 -15.55
CA ILE A 67 3.00 2.31 -14.09
C ILE A 67 3.22 3.67 -13.43
N THR A 68 4.07 4.53 -14.01
CA THR A 68 4.29 5.90 -13.52
C THR A 68 2.98 6.69 -13.51
N LEU A 69 2.26 6.70 -14.65
CA LEU A 69 0.99 7.43 -14.78
C LEU A 69 -0.06 6.98 -13.75
N TRP A 70 -0.17 5.68 -13.51
CA TRP A 70 -1.10 5.14 -12.50
C TRP A 70 -0.72 5.53 -11.07
N THR A 71 0.57 5.73 -10.80
CA THR A 71 1.10 6.03 -9.47
C THR A 71 1.13 7.53 -9.17
N LEU A 72 1.11 8.40 -10.19
CA LEU A 72 1.16 9.87 -10.06
C LEU A 72 0.21 10.45 -8.99
N PRO A 73 -1.07 10.03 -8.89
CA PRO A 73 -1.96 10.60 -7.88
C PRO A 73 -1.51 10.31 -6.44
N GLY A 74 -0.64 9.32 -6.22
CA GLY A 74 -0.02 9.01 -4.94
C GLY A 74 0.95 10.10 -4.47
N PHE A 75 1.63 10.78 -5.38
CA PHE A 75 2.66 11.79 -5.08
C PHE A 75 2.13 13.13 -4.57
N ILE A 76 0.82 13.27 -4.38
CA ILE A 76 0.23 14.47 -3.77
C ILE A 76 0.70 14.54 -2.29
N PRO A 77 1.49 15.56 -1.90
CA PRO A 77 2.03 15.65 -0.55
C PRO A 77 0.93 15.68 0.51
N GLY A 78 1.14 14.97 1.62
CA GLY A 78 0.20 14.96 2.74
C GLY A 78 -1.09 14.17 2.50
N LYS A 79 -1.20 13.43 1.39
CA LYS A 79 -2.36 12.57 1.10
C LYS A 79 -2.58 11.53 2.19
N THR A 80 -3.74 11.61 2.84
CA THR A 80 -4.27 10.57 3.71
C THR A 80 -4.85 9.46 2.85
N LEU A 81 -4.36 8.24 3.01
CA LEU A 81 -4.87 7.05 2.31
C LEU A 81 -6.20 6.61 2.93
N LEU A 82 -6.23 6.53 4.26
CA LEU A 82 -7.41 6.24 5.05
C LEU A 82 -7.29 6.84 6.45
N THR A 83 -8.43 6.99 7.12
CA THR A 83 -8.54 7.40 8.52
C THR A 83 -9.17 6.27 9.31
N ILE A 84 -8.63 5.97 10.48
CA ILE A 84 -9.19 5.00 11.43
C ILE A 84 -9.68 5.79 12.64
N VAL A 85 -10.97 5.69 12.92
CA VAL A 85 -11.59 6.12 14.17
C VAL A 85 -11.61 4.91 15.10
N ARG A 86 -10.91 4.98 16.23
CA ARG A 86 -10.82 3.90 17.22
C ARG A 86 -12.07 3.82 18.11
N GLY A 87 -12.15 2.73 18.88
CA GLY A 87 -13.18 2.49 19.88
C GLY A 87 -14.22 1.47 19.44
N GLU A 88 -15.13 1.10 20.34
CA GLU A 88 -16.16 0.09 20.07
C GLU A 88 -17.09 0.44 18.91
N ASN A 89 -17.30 1.73 18.67
CA ASN A 89 -18.07 2.27 17.55
C ASN A 89 -17.15 2.82 16.44
N GLY A 90 -15.90 2.34 16.41
CA GLY A 90 -14.87 2.75 15.49
C GLY A 90 -15.20 2.45 14.04
N SER A 91 -14.52 3.15 13.13
CA SER A 91 -14.75 3.04 11.70
C SER A 91 -13.51 3.36 10.88
N ILE A 92 -13.45 2.78 9.68
CA ILE A 92 -12.48 3.13 8.65
C ILE A 92 -13.16 4.10 7.69
N GLU A 93 -12.56 5.27 7.53
CA GLU A 93 -13.06 6.34 6.68
C GLU A 93 -12.09 6.61 5.52
N SER A 94 -12.63 6.70 4.32
CA SER A 94 -11.89 7.05 3.12
C SER A 94 -12.76 7.89 2.19
N LYS A 95 -12.17 8.41 1.11
CA LYS A 95 -12.95 9.08 0.05
C LYS A 95 -14.01 8.18 -0.61
N LYS A 96 -13.89 6.85 -0.48
CA LYS A 96 -14.84 5.89 -1.04
C LYS A 96 -15.97 5.50 -0.08
N GLY A 97 -15.94 6.01 1.15
CA GLY A 97 -16.98 5.75 2.15
C GLY A 97 -16.43 5.42 3.53
N LYS A 98 -17.38 5.08 4.42
CA LYS A 98 -17.16 4.78 5.83
C LYS A 98 -17.62 3.35 6.12
N VAL A 99 -16.80 2.59 6.84
CA VAL A 99 -17.10 1.21 7.26
C VAL A 99 -16.89 1.08 8.75
N SER A 100 -17.90 0.62 9.48
CA SER A 100 -17.73 0.26 10.90
C SER A 100 -16.78 -0.92 11.04
N ILE A 101 -15.85 -0.87 12.00
CA ILE A 101 -14.88 -1.94 12.22
C ILE A 101 -15.57 -3.27 12.56
N LYS A 102 -16.67 -3.22 13.32
CA LYS A 102 -17.50 -4.39 13.66
C LYS A 102 -18.18 -5.03 12.45
N ASN A 103 -18.40 -4.26 11.38
CA ASN A 103 -19.04 -4.76 10.16
C ASN A 103 -18.02 -5.32 9.15
N ILE A 104 -16.71 -5.25 9.42
CA ILE A 104 -15.68 -5.81 8.56
C ILE A 104 -15.75 -7.34 8.67
N ARG A 105 -16.00 -8.02 7.56
CA ARG A 105 -15.88 -9.48 7.42
C ARG A 105 -14.43 -9.88 7.10
N ASN A 106 -13.78 -9.09 6.25
CA ASN A 106 -12.42 -9.35 5.81
C ASN A 106 -11.72 -8.03 5.42
N ILE A 107 -10.41 -7.95 5.66
CA ILE A 107 -9.57 -6.84 5.21
C ILE A 107 -8.23 -7.37 4.69
N ASP A 108 -7.88 -7.03 3.46
CA ASP A 108 -6.65 -7.49 2.80
C ASP A 108 -5.93 -6.36 2.06
N LEU A 109 -4.62 -6.50 1.91
CA LEU A 109 -3.83 -5.71 0.97
C LEU A 109 -3.62 -6.53 -0.30
N VAL A 110 -4.29 -6.15 -1.38
CA VAL A 110 -4.35 -6.92 -2.62
C VAL A 110 -3.70 -6.14 -3.76
N ARG A 111 -2.76 -6.77 -4.46
CA ARG A 111 -2.15 -6.18 -5.65
C ARG A 111 -3.11 -6.26 -6.83
N ASN A 112 -3.36 -5.12 -7.47
CA ASN A 112 -4.07 -5.07 -8.72
C ASN A 112 -3.17 -5.61 -9.86
N PRO A 113 -3.56 -6.68 -10.59
CA PRO A 113 -2.71 -7.29 -11.60
C PRO A 113 -2.50 -6.40 -12.84
N PHE A 114 -3.38 -5.42 -13.09
CA PHE A 114 -3.33 -4.58 -14.27
C PHE A 114 -2.44 -3.35 -14.13
N ASN A 115 -2.34 -2.78 -12.93
CA ASN A 115 -1.54 -1.56 -12.69
C ASN A 115 -0.51 -1.73 -11.56
N LEU A 116 -0.41 -2.93 -10.98
CA LEU A 116 0.54 -3.31 -9.93
C LEU A 116 0.47 -2.44 -8.67
N ILE A 117 -0.64 -1.71 -8.48
CA ILE A 117 -0.89 -0.94 -7.28
C ILE A 117 -1.60 -1.82 -6.25
N ASN A 118 -1.11 -1.78 -5.02
CA ASN A 118 -1.76 -2.39 -3.88
C ASN A 118 -3.01 -1.57 -3.48
N ASP A 119 -4.12 -2.27 -3.29
CA ASP A 119 -5.39 -1.75 -2.77
C ASP A 119 -5.67 -2.40 -1.42
N ILE A 120 -6.10 -1.62 -0.42
CA ILE A 120 -6.73 -2.18 0.77
C ILE A 120 -8.18 -2.53 0.40
N VAL A 121 -8.51 -3.81 0.44
CA VAL A 121 -9.83 -4.34 0.14
C VAL A 121 -10.52 -4.67 1.44
N ILE A 122 -11.64 -4.00 1.72
CA ILE A 122 -12.48 -4.23 2.89
C ILE A 122 -13.78 -4.87 2.40
N GLU A 123 -14.06 -6.08 2.86
CA GLU A 123 -15.33 -6.76 2.66
C GLU A 123 -16.14 -6.69 3.94
N THR A 124 -17.43 -6.43 3.83
CA THR A 124 -18.32 -6.29 4.98
C THR A 124 -19.37 -7.40 5.05
N PHE A 125 -19.99 -7.58 6.22
CA PHE A 125 -21.07 -8.57 6.39
C PHE A 125 -22.33 -8.25 5.58
N ASP A 126 -22.57 -6.99 5.28
CA ASP A 126 -23.63 -6.52 4.37
C ASP A 126 -23.21 -6.57 2.88
N ASN A 127 -22.22 -7.41 2.53
CA ASN A 127 -21.76 -7.68 1.15
C ASN A 127 -21.27 -6.45 0.37
N ARG A 128 -20.85 -5.37 1.05
CA ARG A 128 -20.16 -4.26 0.40
C ARG A 128 -18.67 -4.55 0.32
N VAL A 129 -18.06 -4.08 -0.78
CA VAL A 129 -16.60 -4.16 -0.99
C VAL A 129 -16.07 -2.77 -1.27
N ILE A 130 -15.15 -2.30 -0.42
CA ILE A 130 -14.46 -1.03 -0.59
C ILE A 130 -12.99 -1.28 -0.91
N LYS A 131 -12.50 -0.66 -1.99
CA LYS A 131 -11.09 -0.77 -2.42
C LYS A 131 -10.38 0.56 -2.29
N ILE A 132 -9.51 0.73 -1.30
CA ILE A 132 -8.77 1.96 -1.04
C ILE A 132 -7.38 1.84 -1.67
N ARG A 133 -7.10 2.68 -2.66
CA ARG A 133 -5.83 2.64 -3.39
C ARG A 133 -4.68 3.20 -2.54
N THR A 134 -3.64 2.40 -2.31
CA THR A 134 -2.47 2.82 -1.52
C THR A 134 -1.39 3.49 -2.37
N TYR A 135 -1.45 3.35 -3.70
CA TYR A 135 -0.42 3.83 -4.63
C TYR A 135 0.97 3.25 -4.31
N ASN A 136 1.00 2.05 -3.72
CA ASN A 136 2.21 1.40 -3.21
C ASN A 136 2.94 2.19 -2.11
N LEU A 137 2.28 3.20 -1.52
CA LEU A 137 2.86 4.02 -0.45
C LEU A 137 2.73 3.41 0.95
N LEU A 138 2.08 2.26 1.03
CA LEU A 138 1.91 1.44 2.23
C LEU A 138 2.53 0.07 1.95
N ASP A 139 3.55 -0.29 2.71
CA ASP A 139 4.17 -1.61 2.67
C ASP A 139 3.39 -2.64 3.50
N ASP A 140 3.66 -3.92 3.24
CA ASP A 140 2.89 -5.04 3.79
C ASP A 140 3.04 -5.16 5.32
N LEU A 141 4.27 -5.02 5.85
CA LEU A 141 4.55 -5.09 7.28
C LEU A 141 3.80 -4.00 8.05
N LEU A 142 3.83 -2.79 7.50
CA LEU A 142 3.19 -1.62 8.06
C LEU A 142 1.66 -1.69 7.97
N TYR A 143 1.13 -2.22 6.85
CA TYR A 143 -0.27 -2.55 6.72
C TYR A 143 -0.70 -3.52 7.82
N GLN A 144 0.02 -4.64 7.98
CA GLN A 144 -0.28 -5.66 8.99
C GLN A 144 -0.27 -5.06 10.39
N MET A 145 0.78 -4.34 10.77
CA MET A 145 0.87 -3.67 12.06
C MET A 145 -0.28 -2.67 12.29
N THR A 146 -0.69 -1.94 11.25
CA THR A 146 -1.78 -0.95 11.35
C THR A 146 -3.12 -1.65 11.61
N VAL A 147 -3.42 -2.72 10.88
CA VAL A 147 -4.64 -3.50 11.08
C VAL A 147 -4.62 -4.15 12.46
N ASP A 148 -3.51 -4.77 12.83
CA ASP A 148 -3.37 -5.49 14.10
C ASP A 148 -3.49 -4.57 15.32
N LYS A 149 -2.87 -3.39 15.25
CA LYS A 149 -2.86 -2.46 16.38
C LYS A 149 -4.15 -1.67 16.54
N TYR A 150 -4.84 -1.34 15.44
CA TYR A 150 -5.89 -0.32 15.46
C TYR A 150 -7.26 -0.78 14.98
N ILE A 151 -7.33 -1.90 14.26
CA ILE A 151 -8.59 -2.43 13.71
C ILE A 151 -8.93 -3.74 14.42
N TYR A 152 -7.99 -4.67 14.51
CA TYR A 152 -8.17 -6.00 15.10
C TYR A 152 -8.85 -5.98 16.48
N PRO A 153 -8.49 -5.12 17.46
CA PRO A 153 -9.10 -5.16 18.79
C PRO A 153 -10.62 -4.99 18.77
N TYR A 154 -11.13 -4.21 17.80
CA TYR A 154 -12.55 -3.85 17.68
C TYR A 154 -13.30 -4.65 16.61
N MET A 155 -12.63 -5.61 15.94
CA MET A 155 -13.27 -6.49 14.96
C MET A 155 -14.26 -7.45 15.64
N ALA A 156 -15.23 -7.93 14.86
CA ALA A 156 -16.06 -9.06 15.26
C ALA A 156 -15.20 -10.34 15.43
N GLU A 157 -15.64 -11.24 16.30
CA GLU A 157 -14.88 -12.45 16.69
C GLU A 157 -14.51 -13.35 15.50
N ASN A 158 -15.44 -13.53 14.56
CA ASN A 158 -15.20 -14.26 13.33
C ASN A 158 -14.15 -13.56 12.43
N SER A 159 -14.16 -12.24 12.37
CA SER A 159 -13.20 -11.45 11.61
C SER A 159 -11.81 -11.45 12.24
N LYS A 160 -11.72 -11.48 13.57
CA LYS A 160 -10.46 -11.71 14.30
C LYS A 160 -9.82 -13.04 13.88
N LYS A 161 -10.62 -14.12 13.88
CA LYS A 161 -10.17 -15.46 13.41
C LYS A 161 -9.75 -15.45 11.94
N VAL A 162 -10.40 -14.66 11.09
CA VAL A 162 -9.99 -14.50 9.68
C VAL A 162 -8.63 -13.80 9.59
N TRP A 163 -8.44 -12.73 10.37
CA TRP A 163 -7.19 -11.96 10.42
C TRP A 163 -6.02 -12.80 10.96
N ASP A 164 -6.23 -13.56 12.03
CA ASP A 164 -5.20 -14.38 12.67
C ASP A 164 -4.65 -15.47 11.75
N ARG A 165 -5.42 -15.93 10.75
CA ARG A 165 -4.95 -16.88 9.74
C ARG A 165 -4.01 -16.26 8.70
N LYS A 166 -3.91 -14.93 8.67
CA LYS A 166 -3.21 -14.17 7.61
C LYS A 166 -2.01 -13.40 8.13
N VAL A 167 -2.11 -12.86 9.34
CA VAL A 167 -1.05 -12.05 9.94
C VAL A 167 0.12 -12.93 10.40
N ASN A 168 1.34 -12.47 10.14
CA ASN A 168 2.55 -13.11 10.63
C ASN A 168 3.07 -12.34 11.85
N LEU A 169 2.65 -12.75 13.05
CA LEU A 169 3.03 -12.07 14.29
C LEU A 169 4.53 -12.17 14.59
N ASP A 170 5.18 -13.25 14.17
CA ASP A 170 6.62 -13.44 14.36
C ASP A 170 7.42 -12.44 13.50
N GLU A 171 7.05 -12.29 12.23
CA GLU A 171 7.67 -11.30 11.34
C GLU A 171 7.46 -9.86 11.82
N LEU A 172 6.28 -9.55 12.37
CA LEU A 172 6.00 -8.25 12.99
C LEU A 172 6.88 -8.00 14.22
N LYS A 173 7.11 -9.04 15.03
CA LYS A 173 7.99 -8.95 16.20
C LYS A 173 9.45 -8.78 15.79
N GLU A 174 9.94 -9.56 14.84
CA GLU A 174 11.35 -9.51 14.42
C GLU A 174 11.69 -8.25 13.63
N THR A 175 10.83 -7.87 12.69
CA THR A 175 11.12 -6.77 11.74
C THR A 175 10.62 -5.42 12.25
N ALA A 176 9.39 -5.37 12.77
CA ALA A 176 8.79 -4.12 13.24
C ALA A 176 8.92 -3.90 14.76
N LYS A 177 9.47 -4.87 15.51
CA LYS A 177 9.51 -4.86 16.99
C LYS A 177 8.13 -4.63 17.59
N TYR A 178 7.11 -5.14 16.91
CA TYR A 178 5.72 -5.03 17.32
C TYR A 178 5.26 -6.34 17.95
N GLU A 179 4.73 -6.25 19.17
CA GLU A 179 4.02 -7.36 19.81
C GLU A 179 2.56 -6.94 20.00
N ARG A 180 1.66 -7.85 19.63
CA ARG A 180 0.23 -7.66 19.86
C ARG A 180 -0.03 -7.66 21.36
N VAL A 181 -0.52 -6.55 21.88
CA VAL A 181 -1.04 -6.47 23.25
C VAL A 181 -2.51 -6.84 23.21
N GLU A 182 -2.88 -7.95 23.82
CA GLU A 182 -4.29 -8.28 24.02
C GLU A 182 -4.92 -7.21 24.91
N GLN A 183 -5.82 -6.41 24.34
CA GLN A 183 -6.65 -5.52 25.14
C GLN A 183 -7.66 -6.41 25.89
N LYS A 184 -7.43 -6.59 27.19
CA LYS A 184 -8.47 -7.10 28.11
C LYS A 184 -9.68 -6.18 27.95
N THR A 185 -10.73 -6.73 27.35
CA THR A 185 -12.02 -6.04 27.19
C THR A 185 -12.75 -6.06 28.52
#